data_AF-A0A8J7VKP5-F1
#
_entry.id   AF-A0A8J7VKP5-F1
#
_cell.length_a   1.000
_cell.length_b   1.000
_cell.length_c   1.000
_cell.angle_alpha   90.00
_cell.angle_beta   90.00
_cell.angle_gamma   90.00
#
_symmetry.space_group_name_H-M   'P 1'
#
loop_
_entity.id
_entity.type
_entity.pdbx_description
1 polymer ?
#
loop_
_entity_poly.entity_id
_entity_poly.type
_entity_poly.pdbx_seq_one_letter_code
_entity_poly.pdbx_strand_id
1 'polypeptide(L)'
;MWIFGLFFLVPLIEIALFVTVGGWLTLWPTLAIVLATAVIGAFLVRYQGIGVLRELQQAGDQMKNPLSPLAHGALILIGGFLLMLPGFFTDTLGFLLMIPALRRLLIGLLTRRVTIAGFTSSQSSGRFRGETAHPSKTGSQDWIDADFEEIPPKTGQVPPPSGWTRH
;
A
#
# COMPACT_ATOMS: atom_id res chain seq x y z
N MET A 1 1.89 -22.61 10.38
CA MET A 1 0.91 -23.22 11.30
C MET A 1 0.44 -22.30 12.42
N TRP A 2 1.16 -21.23 12.77
CA TRP A 2 0.82 -20.37 13.92
C TRP A 2 -0.42 -19.48 13.68
N ILE A 3 -0.71 -19.15 12.42
CA ILE A 3 -1.89 -18.35 12.03
C ILE A 3 -3.19 -19.04 12.44
N PHE A 4 -3.28 -20.37 12.31
CA PHE A 4 -4.45 -21.14 12.73
C PHE A 4 -4.67 -21.05 14.24
N GLY A 5 -3.58 -21.04 15.03
CA GLY A 5 -3.66 -20.85 16.47
C GLY A 5 -4.24 -19.47 16.83
N LEU A 6 -3.77 -18.41 16.17
CA LEU A 6 -4.25 -17.06 16.42
C LEU A 6 -5.73 -16.88 16.01
N PHE A 7 -6.12 -17.46 14.87
CA PHE A 7 -7.51 -17.44 14.39
C PHE A 7 -8.47 -18.14 15.35
N PHE A 8 -8.03 -19.20 16.05
CA PHE A 8 -8.85 -19.88 17.05
C PHE A 8 -8.82 -19.18 18.42
N LEU A 9 -7.64 -18.70 18.82
CA LEU A 9 -7.43 -18.11 20.14
C LEU A 9 -8.14 -16.76 20.30
N VAL A 10 -8.17 -15.92 19.27
CA VAL A 10 -8.81 -14.60 19.34
C VAL A 10 -10.31 -14.72 19.63
N PRO A 11 -11.12 -15.47 18.85
CA PRO A 11 -12.54 -15.69 19.18
C PRO A 11 -12.76 -16.35 20.54
N LEU A 12 -11.88 -17.25 20.97
CA LEU A 12 -11.99 -17.89 22.29
C LEU A 12 -11.83 -16.87 23.42
N ILE A 13 -10.84 -15.97 23.31
CA ILE A 13 -10.64 -14.86 24.24
C ILE A 13 -11.86 -13.93 24.22
N GLU A 14 -12.41 -13.63 23.04
CA GLU A 14 -13.61 -12.80 22.92
C GLU A 14 -14.80 -13.41 23.66
N ILE A 15 -15.11 -14.69 23.41
CA ILE A 15 -16.22 -15.38 24.07
C ILE A 15 -16.03 -15.36 25.59
N ALA A 16 -14.81 -15.62 26.08
CA ALA A 16 -14.50 -15.55 27.51
C ALA A 16 -14.75 -14.16 28.11
N LEU A 17 -14.36 -13.09 27.39
CA LEU A 17 -14.60 -11.71 27.81
C LEU A 17 -16.10 -11.36 27.77
N PHE A 18 -16.82 -11.75 26.72
CA PHE A 18 -18.27 -11.54 26.62
C PHE A 18 -19.02 -12.20 27.78
N VAL A 19 -18.67 -13.43 28.16
CA VAL A 19 -19.29 -14.13 29.29
C VAL A 19 -18.95 -13.41 30.61
N THR A 20 -17.71 -13.01 30.80
CA THR A 20 -17.26 -12.35 32.04
C THR A 20 -17.92 -10.97 32.21
N VAL A 21 -17.84 -10.14 31.16
CA VAL A 21 -18.41 -8.78 31.14
C VAL A 21 -19.94 -8.85 31.14
N GLY A 22 -20.54 -9.75 30.37
CA GLY A 22 -21.98 -9.97 30.34
C GLY A 22 -22.54 -10.47 31.67
N GLY A 23 -21.75 -11.22 32.45
CA GLY A 23 -22.11 -11.58 33.82
C GLY A 23 -22.16 -10.39 34.78
N TRP A 24 -21.38 -9.33 34.54
CA TRP A 24 -21.36 -8.13 35.36
C TRP A 24 -22.37 -7.06 34.90
N LEU A 25 -22.47 -6.85 33.59
CA LEU A 25 -23.25 -5.77 32.98
C LEU A 25 -24.62 -6.22 32.43
N THR A 26 -24.92 -7.52 32.41
CA THR A 26 -26.08 -8.13 31.72
C THR A 26 -26.04 -7.96 30.20
N LEU A 27 -26.96 -8.61 29.48
CA LEU A 27 -26.90 -8.71 28.01
C LEU A 27 -27.12 -7.36 27.30
N TRP A 28 -28.14 -6.60 27.69
CA TRP A 28 -28.53 -5.38 26.97
C TRP A 28 -27.45 -4.29 26.99
N PRO A 29 -26.85 -3.94 28.15
CA PRO A 29 -25.77 -2.95 28.19
C PRO A 29 -24.52 -3.42 27.44
N THR A 30 -24.17 -4.71 27.54
CA THR A 30 -23.05 -5.32 26.82
C THR A 30 -23.21 -5.17 25.31
N LEU A 31 -24.40 -5.49 24.79
CA LEU A 31 -24.70 -5.36 23.37
C LEU A 31 -24.70 -3.89 22.92
N ALA A 32 -25.23 -2.99 23.75
CA ALA A 32 -25.21 -1.55 23.47
C ALA A 32 -23.78 -0.99 23.37
N ILE A 33 -22.88 -1.41 24.28
CA ILE A 33 -21.46 -1.03 24.25
C ILE A 33 -20.81 -1.50 22.95
N VAL A 34 -21.00 -2.77 22.60
CA VAL A 34 -20.41 -3.38 21.39
C VAL A 34 -20.90 -2.73 20.11
N LEU A 35 -22.19 -2.37 20.06
CA LEU A 35 -22.72 -1.62 18.92
C LEU A 35 -22.16 -0.20 18.89
N ALA A 36 -22.04 0.46 20.04
CA ALA A 36 -21.47 1.80 20.14
C ALA A 36 -19.99 1.81 19.71
N THR A 37 -19.19 0.83 20.13
CA THR A 37 -17.78 0.72 19.74
C THR A 37 -17.63 0.48 18.25
N ALA A 38 -18.45 -0.37 17.64
CA ALA A 38 -18.47 -0.58 16.19
C ALA A 38 -18.79 0.71 15.42
N VAL A 39 -19.79 1.49 15.87
CA VAL A 39 -20.14 2.79 15.26
C VAL A 39 -19.01 3.80 15.41
N ILE A 40 -18.45 3.92 16.61
CA ILE A 40 -17.33 4.83 16.89
C ILE A 40 -16.12 4.43 16.04
N GLY A 41 -15.81 3.14 15.92
CA GLY A 41 -14.73 2.63 15.09
C GLY A 41 -14.93 2.96 13.62
N ALA A 42 -16.12 2.69 13.07
CA ALA A 42 -16.45 3.06 11.69
C ALA A 42 -16.29 4.58 11.45
N PHE A 43 -16.71 5.40 12.40
CA PHE A 43 -16.55 6.85 12.34
C PHE A 43 -15.07 7.28 12.37
N LEU A 44 -14.25 6.70 13.25
CA LEU A 44 -12.81 6.95 13.35
C LEU A 44 -12.07 6.61 12.06
N VAL A 45 -12.39 5.46 11.45
CA VAL A 45 -11.80 5.04 10.18
C VAL A 45 -12.13 6.04 9.07
N ARG A 46 -13.39 6.47 8.99
CA ARG A 46 -13.81 7.49 8.01
C ARG A 46 -13.09 8.81 8.24
N TYR A 47 -12.98 9.25 9.49
CA TYR A 47 -12.35 10.52 9.84
C TYR A 47 -10.84 10.53 9.56
N GLN A 48 -10.11 9.50 10.03
CA GLN A 48 -8.66 9.41 9.87
C GLN A 48 -8.24 8.96 8.46
N GLY A 49 -9.04 8.13 7.80
CA GLY A 49 -8.76 7.62 6.46
C GLY A 49 -8.72 8.70 5.39
N ILE A 50 -9.62 9.70 5.46
CA ILE A 50 -9.62 10.84 4.52
C ILE A 50 -8.33 11.67 4.66
N GLY A 51 -7.85 11.88 5.89
CA GLY A 51 -6.61 12.61 6.14
C GLY A 51 -5.41 11.93 5.47
N VAL A 52 -5.28 10.61 5.64
CA VAL A 52 -4.19 9.84 5.02
C VAL A 52 -4.30 9.81 3.50
N LEU A 53 -5.51 9.71 2.93
CA LEU A 53 -5.68 9.74 1.48
C LEU A 53 -5.20 11.08 0.88
N ARG A 54 -5.44 12.19 1.57
CA ARG A 54 -4.93 13.52 1.16
C ARG A 54 -3.41 13.59 1.26
N GLU A 55 -2.83 13.08 2.34
CA GLU A 55 -1.36 13.01 2.50
C GLU A 55 -0.70 12.14 1.43
N LEU A 56 -1.34 11.03 1.05
CA LEU A 56 -0.89 10.15 -0.02
C LEU A 56 -0.89 10.85 -1.38
N GLN A 57 -1.97 11.56 -1.72
CA GLN A 57 -2.07 12.35 -2.96
C GLN A 57 -0.97 13.43 -3.00
N GLN A 58 -0.81 14.19 -1.92
CA GLN A 58 0.21 15.23 -1.81
C GLN A 58 1.64 14.67 -1.87
N ALA A 59 1.90 13.48 -1.31
CA ALA A 59 3.20 12.84 -1.37
C ALA A 59 3.56 12.41 -2.80
N GLY A 60 2.58 11.92 -3.56
CA GLY A 60 2.73 11.59 -4.98
C GLY A 60 3.05 12.81 -5.84
N ASP A 61 2.34 13.92 -5.64
CA ASP A 61 2.53 15.15 -6.40
C ASP A 61 3.90 15.81 -6.15
N GLN A 62 4.46 15.64 -4.95
CA GLN A 62 5.69 16.31 -4.52
C GLN A 62 6.96 15.45 -4.70
N MET A 63 6.87 14.30 -5.40
CA MET A 63 7.97 13.30 -5.45
C MET A 63 8.54 12.97 -4.05
N LYS A 64 7.69 13.02 -3.01
CA LYS A 64 8.05 12.65 -1.64
C LYS A 64 7.80 11.16 -1.45
N ASN A 65 8.59 10.52 -0.59
CA ASN A 65 8.47 9.09 -0.34
C ASN A 65 7.07 8.73 0.22
N PRO A 66 6.22 7.98 -0.51
CA PRO A 66 4.84 7.69 -0.10
C PRO A 66 4.74 6.58 0.97
N LEU A 67 5.86 5.95 1.35
CA LEU A 67 5.86 4.82 2.28
C LEU A 67 5.30 5.16 3.66
N SER A 68 5.57 6.37 4.18
CA SER A 68 5.09 6.76 5.51
C SER A 68 3.56 6.95 5.56
N PRO A 69 2.94 7.73 4.65
CA PRO A 69 1.48 7.81 4.59
C PRO A 69 0.82 6.46 4.28
N LEU A 70 1.44 5.61 3.43
CA LEU A 70 0.93 4.25 3.15
C LEU A 70 0.88 3.39 4.40
N ALA A 71 1.95 3.39 5.20
CA ALA A 71 2.00 2.63 6.45
C ALA A 71 0.95 3.13 7.46
N HIS A 72 0.76 4.44 7.58
CA HIS A 72 -0.30 5.00 8.43
C HIS A 72 -1.70 4.58 7.95
N GLY A 73 -1.93 4.61 6.64
CA GLY A 73 -3.19 4.18 6.03
C GLY A 73 -3.47 2.70 6.26
N ALA A 74 -2.47 1.84 6.07
CA ALA A 74 -2.57 0.41 6.32
C ALA A 74 -2.93 0.11 7.79
N LEU A 75 -2.26 0.77 8.75
CA LEU A 75 -2.59 0.60 10.16
C LEU A 75 -4.00 1.12 10.50
N ILE A 76 -4.46 2.19 9.85
CA ILE A 76 -5.84 2.68 10.02
C ILE A 76 -6.86 1.65 9.51
N LEU A 77 -6.60 1.06 8.34
CA LEU A 77 -7.48 0.04 7.77
C LEU A 77 -7.50 -1.24 8.62
N ILE A 78 -6.34 -1.70 9.09
CA ILE A 78 -6.24 -2.85 9.99
C ILE A 78 -6.99 -2.56 11.30
N GLY A 79 -6.76 -1.40 11.92
CA GLY A 79 -7.44 -1.02 13.16
C GLY A 79 -8.94 -0.90 12.98
N GLY A 80 -9.37 -0.36 11.84
CA GLY A 80 -10.76 -0.30 11.44
C GLY A 80 -11.42 -1.66 11.23
N PHE A 81 -10.71 -2.57 10.58
CA PHE A 81 -11.18 -3.95 10.39
C PHE A 81 -11.32 -4.67 11.75
N LEU A 82 -10.38 -4.45 12.67
CA LEU A 82 -10.47 -4.98 14.03
C LEU A 82 -11.68 -4.42 14.79
N LEU A 83 -11.99 -3.13 14.64
CA LEU A 83 -13.17 -2.48 15.25
C LEU A 83 -14.49 -2.83 14.58
N MET A 84 -14.45 -3.36 13.36
CA MET A 84 -15.64 -3.82 12.64
C MET A 84 -16.09 -5.19 13.13
N LEU A 85 -15.17 -5.99 13.68
CA LEU A 85 -15.47 -7.24 14.35
C LEU A 85 -15.90 -6.93 15.79
N PRO A 86 -17.20 -7.04 16.14
CA PRO A 86 -17.68 -6.67 17.47
C PRO A 86 -17.05 -7.58 18.54
N GLY A 87 -16.13 -7.04 19.34
CA GLY A 87 -15.41 -7.80 20.37
C GLY A 87 -14.64 -6.90 21.34
N PHE A 88 -14.58 -7.25 22.61
CA PHE A 88 -13.91 -6.41 23.62
C PHE A 88 -12.39 -6.34 23.42
N PHE A 89 -11.76 -7.45 23.06
CA PHE A 89 -10.32 -7.50 22.87
C PHE A 89 -9.91 -6.91 21.51
N THR A 90 -10.61 -7.26 20.44
CA THR A 90 -10.42 -6.70 19.09
C THR A 90 -10.72 -5.21 19.07
N ASP A 91 -11.75 -4.74 19.76
CA ASP A 91 -12.05 -3.31 19.86
C ASP A 91 -10.94 -2.56 20.59
N THR A 92 -10.46 -3.11 21.71
CA THR A 92 -9.34 -2.50 22.46
C THR A 92 -8.10 -2.38 21.58
N LEU A 93 -7.72 -3.44 20.86
CA LEU A 93 -6.59 -3.41 19.94
C LEU A 93 -6.81 -2.45 18.76
N GLY A 94 -8.01 -2.44 18.19
CA GLY A 94 -8.37 -1.58 17.09
C GLY A 94 -8.33 -0.10 17.47
N PHE A 95 -8.89 0.26 18.63
CA PHE A 95 -8.79 1.62 19.19
C PHE A 95 -7.35 2.00 19.51
N LEU A 96 -6.57 1.08 20.06
CA LEU A 96 -5.17 1.32 20.34
C LEU A 96 -4.38 1.63 19.05
N LEU A 97 -4.71 0.97 17.94
CA LEU A 97 -4.13 1.23 16.62
C LEU A 97 -4.65 2.54 15.99
N MET A 98 -5.84 3.00 16.38
CA MET A 98 -6.37 4.32 16.02
C MET A 98 -5.62 5.48 16.72
N ILE A 99 -4.80 5.22 17.74
CA ILE A 99 -3.98 6.25 18.40
C ILE A 99 -2.76 6.60 17.54
N PRO A 100 -2.59 7.87 17.10
CA PRO A 100 -1.48 8.27 16.23
C PRO A 100 -0.10 8.01 16.84
N ALA A 101 0.06 8.19 18.15
CA ALA A 101 1.32 7.95 18.85
C ALA A 101 1.76 6.49 18.74
N LEU A 102 0.83 5.55 18.92
CA LEU A 102 1.17 4.14 18.81
C LEU A 102 1.47 3.73 17.37
N ARG A 103 0.74 4.28 16.38
CA ARG A 103 1.07 4.03 14.97
C ARG A 103 2.48 4.47 14.62
N ARG A 104 2.89 5.67 15.01
CA ARG A 104 4.25 6.17 14.76
C ARG A 104 5.31 5.25 15.39
N LEU A 105 5.05 4.77 16.61
CA LEU A 105 5.92 3.83 17.31
C LEU A 105 6.02 2.50 16.55
N LEU A 106 4.89 1.91 16.18
CA LEU A 106 4.85 0.65 15.44
C LEU A 106 5.56 0.76 14.09
N ILE A 107 5.29 1.84 13.34
CA ILE A 107 5.97 2.10 12.06
C ILE A 107 7.48 2.21 12.30
N GLY A 108 7.94 2.99 13.28
CA GLY A 108 9.37 3.10 13.61
C GLY A 108 10.03 1.75 13.93
N LEU A 109 9.34 0.88 14.68
CA LEU A 109 9.81 -0.46 14.99
C LEU A 109 9.88 -1.37 13.75
N LEU A 110 8.86 -1.31 12.89
CA LEU A 110 8.79 -2.10 11.66
C LEU A 110 9.86 -1.66 10.67
N THR A 111 10.02 -0.35 10.43
CA THR A 111 11.02 0.18 9.50
C THR A 111 12.45 -0.19 9.93
N ARG A 112 12.71 -0.39 11.23
CA ARG A 112 14.01 -0.86 11.74
C ARG A 112 14.29 -2.34 11.46
N ARG A 113 13.25 -3.14 11.25
CA ARG A 113 13.33 -4.60 10.99
C ARG A 113 13.22 -4.94 9.51
N VAL A 114 12.62 -4.06 8.72
CA VAL A 114 12.48 -4.22 7.27
C VAL A 114 13.73 -3.70 6.59
N THR A 115 14.66 -4.59 6.24
CA THR A 115 15.64 -4.31 5.19
C THR A 115 14.81 -4.01 3.95
N ILE A 116 14.75 -2.74 3.55
CA ILE A 116 14.09 -2.34 2.32
C ILE A 116 14.82 -3.11 1.22
N ALA A 117 14.24 -4.22 0.76
CA ALA A 117 14.55 -4.78 -0.52
C ALA A 117 14.17 -3.66 -1.48
N GLY A 118 15.16 -2.84 -1.80
CA GLY A 118 14.97 -1.65 -2.59
C GLY A 118 14.17 -2.07 -3.80
N PHE A 119 12.96 -1.53 -3.91
CA PHE A 119 12.43 -1.34 -5.24
C PHE A 119 13.38 -0.30 -5.83
N THR A 120 14.49 -0.79 -6.39
CA THR A 120 15.29 -0.07 -7.37
C THR A 120 14.35 0.10 -8.54
N SER A 121 13.45 1.06 -8.43
CA SER A 121 13.14 1.93 -9.55
C SER A 121 14.52 2.30 -10.06
N SER A 122 14.90 1.74 -11.20
CA SER A 122 16.11 2.10 -11.93
C SER A 122 15.96 3.56 -12.36
N GLN A 123 16.02 4.47 -11.40
CA GLN A 123 16.16 5.88 -11.64
C GLN A 123 17.66 6.06 -11.84
N SER A 124 18.04 6.00 -13.11
CA SER A 124 19.33 6.39 -13.64
C SER A 124 19.62 7.83 -13.20
N SER A 125 20.12 8.01 -11.99
CA SER A 125 20.72 9.25 -11.51
C SER A 125 22.21 9.20 -11.82
N GLY A 126 22.57 9.53 -13.06
CA GLY A 126 23.95 9.75 -13.47
C GLY A 126 24.54 10.93 -12.71
N ARG A 127 25.27 10.64 -11.62
CA ARG A 127 26.16 11.61 -10.98
C ARG A 127 27.36 11.84 -11.89
N PHE A 128 27.38 12.93 -12.65
CA PHE A 128 28.62 13.46 -13.22
C PHE A 128 29.28 14.40 -12.21
N ARG A 129 30.32 13.87 -11.57
CA ARG A 129 31.31 14.63 -10.80
C ARG A 129 32.26 15.26 -11.81
N GLY A 130 32.39 16.59 -11.74
CA GLY A 130 33.28 17.34 -12.60
C GLY A 130 34.72 16.89 -12.41
N GLU A 131 35.32 16.39 -13.49
CA GLU A 131 36.76 16.35 -13.70
C GLU A 131 37.02 16.92 -15.10
N THR A 132 38.01 17.80 -15.15
CA THR A 132 38.47 18.67 -16.22
C THR A 132 38.62 18.05 -17.62
N ALA A 133 37.90 18.64 -18.58
CA ALA A 133 38.26 18.94 -19.97
C ALA A 133 39.21 17.99 -20.73
N HIS A 134 38.64 17.15 -21.61
CA HIS A 134 39.22 16.74 -22.91
C HIS A 134 38.10 16.53 -23.95
N PRO A 135 38.22 17.02 -25.20
CA PRO A 135 37.13 16.99 -26.17
C PRO A 135 37.26 15.78 -27.13
N SER A 136 36.35 14.81 -27.00
CA SER A 136 36.11 13.80 -28.03
C SER A 136 34.62 13.70 -28.29
N LYS A 137 34.19 14.16 -29.48
CA LYS A 137 32.83 14.02 -30.00
C LYS A 137 32.48 12.54 -30.15
N THR A 138 31.69 12.00 -29.24
CA THR A 138 30.90 10.78 -29.48
C THR A 138 29.64 10.93 -28.63
N GLY A 139 28.59 11.46 -29.27
CA GLY A 139 27.28 11.57 -28.65
C GLY A 139 26.66 10.19 -28.56
N SER A 140 26.55 9.67 -27.34
CA SER A 140 25.56 8.64 -27.01
C SER A 140 24.19 9.30 -27.05
N GLN A 141 23.61 9.38 -28.24
CA GLN A 141 22.19 9.61 -28.42
C GLN A 141 21.46 8.33 -28.03
N ASP A 142 20.63 8.42 -26.99
CA ASP A 142 19.67 7.38 -26.61
C ASP A 142 18.37 7.58 -27.43
N TRP A 143 18.54 7.60 -28.75
CA TRP A 143 17.49 7.35 -29.72
C TRP A 143 17.86 6.09 -30.49
N ILE A 144 16.89 5.47 -31.16
CA ILE A 144 17.15 4.43 -32.16
C ILE A 144 16.68 5.02 -33.50
N ASP A 145 17.62 5.48 -34.35
CA ASP A 145 17.32 5.91 -35.70
C ASP A 145 17.25 4.64 -36.52
N ALA A 146 16.09 4.44 -37.13
CA ALA A 146 15.88 3.39 -38.10
C ALA A 146 16.20 3.98 -39.48
N ASP A 147 17.33 3.57 -40.05
CA ASP A 147 17.59 3.80 -41.46
C ASP A 147 16.66 2.89 -42.28
N PHE A 148 15.94 3.46 -43.25
CA PHE A 148 15.17 2.71 -44.23
C PHE A 148 15.91 2.76 -45.57
N GLU A 149 16.11 1.59 -46.18
CA GLU A 149 16.55 1.51 -47.57
C GLU A 149 15.33 1.14 -48.41
N GLU A 150 14.89 2.08 -49.24
CA GLU A 150 13.78 1.87 -50.14
C GLU A 150 14.23 0.93 -51.25
N ILE A 151 13.92 -0.37 -51.12
CA ILE A 151 14.28 -1.37 -52.12
C ILE A 151 13.40 -1.10 -53.36
N PRO A 152 13.97 -0.61 -54.48
CA PRO A 152 13.17 -0.42 -55.69
C PRO A 152 12.62 -1.79 -56.10
N PRO A 153 11.34 -1.87 -56.51
CA PRO A 153 10.78 -3.12 -56.99
C PRO A 153 11.66 -3.61 -58.14
N LYS A 154 12.18 -4.84 -58.04
CA LYS A 154 12.83 -5.49 -59.18
C LYS A 154 11.82 -5.47 -60.33
N THR A 155 12.17 -4.74 -61.39
CA THR A 155 11.37 -4.59 -62.60
C THR A 155 10.81 -5.95 -63.03
N GLY A 156 9.50 -6.11 -62.94
CA GLY A 156 8.78 -7.26 -63.50
C GLY A 156 8.17 -8.27 -62.51
N GLN A 157 8.22 -8.07 -61.18
CA GLN A 157 7.52 -8.96 -60.24
C GLN A 157 6.46 -8.21 -59.43
N VAL A 158 5.19 -8.46 -59.76
CA VAL A 158 4.05 -8.07 -58.92
C VAL A 158 3.95 -9.08 -57.77
N PRO A 159 4.06 -8.67 -56.50
CA PRO A 159 3.90 -9.57 -55.37
C PRO A 159 2.48 -10.14 -55.32
N PRO A 160 2.28 -11.42 -54.95
CA PRO A 160 0.94 -11.95 -54.74
C PRO A 160 0.22 -11.16 -53.64
N PRO A 161 -1.10 -10.93 -53.74
CA PRO A 161 -1.85 -10.19 -52.73
C PRO A 161 -1.71 -10.85 -51.37
N SER A 162 -1.47 -10.04 -50.34
CA SER A 162 -1.29 -10.53 -48.97
C SER A 162 -2.61 -11.11 -48.46
N GLY A 163 -2.54 -12.24 -47.75
CA GLY A 163 -3.72 -12.97 -47.24
C GLY A 163 -4.52 -12.25 -46.14
N TRP A 164 -4.18 -10.99 -45.84
CA TRP A 164 -4.74 -10.18 -44.76
C TRP A 164 -6.04 -9.46 -45.15
N THR A 165 -6.43 -9.50 -46.42
CA THR A 165 -7.63 -8.82 -46.95
C THR A 165 -8.78 -9.76 -47.29
N ARG A 166 -8.74 -11.03 -46.85
CA ARG A 166 -9.88 -11.95 -46.99
C ARG A 166 -10.90 -11.70 -45.88
N HIS A 167 -11.92 -10.90 -46.20
CA HIS A 167 -13.20 -10.88 -45.49
C HIS A 167 -14.11 -12.02 -45.95
#